data_AF-A0A1I5Z3K5-F1
#
_entry.id   AF-A0A1I5Z3K5-F1
#
_cell.length_a   1.000
_cell.length_b   1.000
_cell.length_c   1.000
_cell.angle_alpha   90.00
_cell.angle_beta   90.00
_cell.angle_gamma   90.00
#
_symmetry.space_group_name_H-M   'P 1'
#
loop_
_entity.id
_entity.type
_entity.pdbx_description
1 polymer ?
#
loop_
_entity_poly.entity_id
_entity_poly.type
_entity_poly.pdbx_seq_one_letter_code
_entity_poly.pdbx_strand_id
1 'polypeptide(L)' 'MSKTTPVAPAAKAEEPTTEKVKLIANHTHRDKPCKAGDEIEVTEREKAWLIRHEKVADPAKPATTAPAKE' A
#
# COMPACT_ATOMS: atom_id res chain seq x y z
N MET A 1 1.58 0.59 54.00
CA MET A 1 2.27 1.28 52.88
C MET A 1 1.82 0.65 51.57
N SER A 2 0.81 1.23 50.91
CA SER A 2 0.26 0.72 49.65
C SER A 2 1.03 1.36 48.48
N LYS A 3 2.00 0.64 47.92
CA LYS A 3 2.69 1.05 46.70
C LYS A 3 1.79 0.70 45.51
N THR A 4 1.11 1.70 44.96
CA THR A 4 0.49 1.60 43.64
C THR A 4 1.55 1.91 42.59
N THR A 5 1.78 0.97 41.68
CA THR A 5 2.71 1.10 40.55
C THR A 5 2.00 1.87 39.42
N PRO A 6 2.58 2.94 38.85
CA PRO A 6 1.99 3.60 37.70
C PRO A 6 2.15 2.74 36.44
N VAL A 7 1.04 2.38 35.82
CA VAL A 7 0.99 1.77 34.49
C VAL A 7 1.43 2.85 33.48
N ALA A 8 2.58 2.63 32.84
CA ALA A 8 3.10 3.49 31.79
C ALA A 8 2.11 3.54 30.61
N PRO A 9 1.90 4.72 29.97
CA PRO A 9 1.01 4.82 28.83
C PRO A 9 1.57 4.04 27.64
N ALA A 10 0.65 3.36 26.97
CA ALA A 10 0.84 2.52 25.80
C ALA A 10 1.86 3.11 24.82
N ALA A 11 2.80 2.26 24.42
CA ALA A 11 3.67 2.48 23.28
C ALA A 11 2.84 2.97 22.10
N LYS A 12 3.25 4.10 21.52
CA LYS A 12 2.80 4.57 20.21
C LYS A 12 2.79 3.39 19.25
N ALA A 13 1.60 2.99 18.83
CA ALA A 13 1.44 2.08 17.72
C ALA A 13 2.12 2.73 16.51
N GLU A 14 3.22 2.15 16.06
CA GLU A 14 3.82 2.43 14.76
C GLU A 14 2.70 2.35 13.73
N GLU A 15 2.36 3.48 13.12
CA GLU A 15 1.36 3.52 12.06
C GLU A 15 1.87 2.65 10.92
N PRO A 16 1.07 1.69 10.42
CA PRO A 16 1.53 0.82 9.34
C PRO A 16 1.88 1.70 8.15
N THR A 17 3.13 1.60 7.68
CA THR A 17 3.60 2.37 6.52
C THR A 17 2.76 1.95 5.31
N THR A 18 1.87 2.84 4.89
CA THR A 18 1.09 2.71 3.66
C THR A 18 1.75 3.54 2.57
N GLU A 19 1.80 2.99 1.35
CA GLU A 19 2.27 3.66 0.16
C GLU A 19 1.12 3.80 -0.85
N LYS A 20 1.09 4.94 -1.54
CA LYS A 20 0.17 5.15 -2.67
C LYS A 20 0.72 4.44 -3.90
N VAL A 21 -0.09 3.57 -4.49
CA VAL A 21 0.25 2.84 -5.71
C VAL A 21 -0.83 3.05 -6.76
N LYS A 22 -0.40 3.22 -8.00
CA LYS A 22 -1.30 3.34 -9.15
C LYS A 22 -1.63 1.95 -9.69
N LEU A 23 -2.92 1.65 -9.76
CA LEU A 23 -3.40 0.42 -10.38
C LEU A 23 -3.17 0.45 -11.89
N ILE A 24 -2.69 -0.65 -12.45
CA ILE A 24 -2.59 -0.88 -13.90
C ILE A 24 -3.75 -1.75 -14.42
N ALA A 25 -4.53 -2.36 -13.51
CA ALA A 25 -5.69 -3.18 -13.82
C ALA A 25 -6.81 -2.99 -12.80
N ASN A 26 -8.05 -3.25 -13.21
CA ASN A 26 -9.21 -3.16 -12.32
C ASN A 26 -9.08 -4.14 -11.14
N HIS A 27 -9.38 -3.69 -9.93
CA HIS A 27 -9.28 -4.46 -8.70
C HIS A 27 -10.25 -3.91 -7.64
N THR A 28 -10.71 -4.75 -6.73
CA THR A 28 -11.53 -4.31 -5.59
C THR A 28 -10.63 -4.16 -4.37
N HIS A 29 -10.40 -2.92 -3.94
CA HIS A 29 -9.60 -2.61 -2.76
C HIS A 29 -10.52 -2.20 -1.59
N ARG A 30 -10.46 -2.91 -0.46
CA ARG A 30 -11.30 -2.68 0.74
C ARG A 30 -12.80 -2.54 0.40
N ASP A 31 -13.32 -3.51 -0.35
CA ASP A 31 -14.71 -3.54 -0.83
C ASP A 31 -15.11 -2.38 -1.77
N LYS A 32 -14.15 -1.54 -2.19
CA LYS A 32 -14.36 -0.50 -3.20
C LYS A 32 -13.79 -0.96 -4.54
N PRO A 33 -14.61 -0.98 -5.61
CA PRO A 33 -14.09 -1.23 -6.96
C PRO A 33 -13.23 -0.06 -7.43
N CYS A 34 -11.96 -0.32 -7.72
CA CYS A 34 -10.99 0.61 -8.26
C CYS A 34 -10.62 0.24 -9.70
N LYS A 35 -10.41 1.22 -10.57
CA LYS A 35 -10.10 0.99 -11.97
C LYS A 35 -8.60 1.07 -12.22
N ALA A 36 -8.18 0.54 -13.36
CA ALA A 36 -6.84 0.84 -13.89
C ALA A 36 -6.67 2.37 -13.98
N GLY A 37 -5.59 2.88 -13.39
CA GLY A 37 -5.28 4.30 -13.31
C GLY A 37 -5.60 4.94 -11.96
N ASP A 38 -6.44 4.33 -11.13
CA ASP A 38 -6.71 4.82 -9.77
C ASP A 38 -5.50 4.63 -8.85
N GLU A 39 -5.32 5.57 -7.92
CA GLU A 39 -4.34 5.48 -6.85
C GLU A 39 -5.01 4.94 -5.58
N ILE A 40 -4.43 3.88 -5.03
CA ILE A 40 -4.87 3.27 -3.77
C ILE A 40 -3.74 3.27 -2.75
N GLU A 41 -4.08 3.35 -1.47
CA GLU A 41 -3.12 3.33 -0.39
C GLU A 41 -3.03 1.93 0.22
N VAL A 42 -1.87 1.30 0.12
CA VAL A 42 -1.67 -0.10 0.46
C VAL A 42 -0.43 -0.27 1.31
N THR A 43 -0.39 -1.28 2.16
CA THR A 43 0.85 -1.64 2.88
C THR A 43 1.89 -2.24 1.92
N GLU A 44 3.17 -2.27 2.31
CA GLU A 44 4.22 -2.94 1.53
C GLU A 44 3.86 -4.39 1.16
N ARG A 45 3.20 -5.11 2.08
CA ARG A 45 2.77 -6.50 1.85
C ARG A 45 1.67 -6.60 0.80
N GLU A 46 0.70 -5.68 0.84
CA GLU A 46 -0.35 -5.57 -0.18
C GLU A 46 0.22 -5.12 -1.54
N LYS A 47 1.15 -4.16 -1.54
CA LYS A 47 1.89 -3.74 -2.74
C LYS A 47 2.59 -4.92 -3.41
N ALA A 48 3.34 -5.72 -2.65
CA ALA A 48 4.00 -6.92 -3.17
C ALA A 48 3.00 -7.94 -3.75
N TRP A 49 1.83 -8.09 -3.11
CA TRP A 49 0.75 -8.93 -3.64
C TRP A 49 0.19 -8.38 -4.95
N LEU A 50 -0.09 -7.08 -5.01
CA LEU A 50 -0.60 -6.41 -6.21
C LEU A 50 0.40 -6.49 -7.36
N ILE A 51 1.69 -6.34 -7.08
CA ILE A 51 2.77 -6.52 -8.07
C ILE A 51 2.76 -7.95 -8.60
N ARG A 52 2.71 -8.95 -7.71
CA ARG A 52 2.68 -10.38 -8.10
C ARG A 52 1.45 -10.74 -8.94
N HIS A 53 0.34 -10.05 -8.73
CA HIS A 53 -0.92 -10.24 -9.45
C HIS A 53 -1.11 -9.25 -10.62
N GLU A 54 -0.06 -8.52 -11.02
CA GLU A 54 -0.06 -7.59 -12.16
C GLU A 54 -1.18 -6.52 -12.05
N LYS A 55 -1.49 -6.11 -10.81
CA LYS A 55 -2.47 -5.08 -10.50
C LYS A 55 -1.85 -3.70 -10.35
N VAL A 56 -0.57 -3.60 -9.98
CA VAL A 56 0.21 -2.35 -9.95
C VAL A 56 1.53 -2.56 -10.68
N ALA A 57 2.13 -1.48 -11.16
CA ALA A 57 3.45 -1.55 -11.77
C ALA A 57 4.51 -1.87 -10.70
N ASP A 58 5.40 -2.81 -11.02
CA ASP A 58 6.55 -3.09 -10.18
C ASP A 58 7.57 -1.95 -10.32
N PRO A 59 7.97 -1.26 -9.24
CA PRO A 59 8.96 -0.18 -9.35
C PRO A 59 10.37 -0.70 -9.69
N ALA A 60 10.66 -1.98 -9.43
CA ALA A 60 11.95 -2.59 -9.75
C ALA A 60 12.05 -3.05 -11.23
N LYS A 61 10.91 -3.28 -11.89
CA LYS A 61 10.81 -3.44 -13.34
C LYS A 61 10.44 -2.08 -13.94
N PRO A 62 11.37 -1.35 -14.56
CA PRO A 62 10.97 -0.20 -15.38
C PRO A 62 9.96 -0.72 -16.41
N ALA A 63 8.71 -0.29 -16.26
CA ALA A 63 7.64 -0.63 -17.18
C ALA A 63 8.13 -0.28 -18.58
N THR A 64 8.29 -1.31 -19.40
CA THR A 64 8.60 -1.16 -20.83
C THR A 64 7.34 -0.67 -21.52
N THR A 65 6.98 0.58 -21.24
CA THR A 65 5.94 1.33 -21.93
C THR A 65 6.53 2.67 -22.32
N ALA A 66 7.50 2.62 -23.23
CA ALA A 66 7.67 3.64 -24.26
C ALA A 66 6.81 3.17 -25.45
N PRO A 67 6.12 4.08 -26.18
CA PRO A 67 6.84 5.17 -26.81
C PRO A 67 6.22 6.56 -26.63
N ALA A 68 7.13 7.53 -26.64
CA ALA A 68 6.92 8.87 -27.10
C ALA A 68 5.94 8.94 -28.27
N LYS A 69 5.01 9.89 -28.22
CA LYS A 69 4.36 10.39 -29.41
C LYS A 69 5.00 11.75 -29.71
N GLU A 70 5.81 11.75 -30.76
CA GLU A 70 6.24 12.91 -31.54
C GLU A 70 5.02 13.66 -32.10
#